data_AF-A0A6L8I947-F1
#
_entry.id   AF-A0A6L8I947-F1
#
_cell.length_a   1.000
_cell.length_b   1.000
_cell.length_c   1.000
_cell.angle_alpha   90.00
_cell.angle_beta   90.00
_cell.angle_gamma   90.00
#
_symmetry.space_group_name_H-M   'P 1'
#
loop_
_entity.id
_entity.type
_entity.pdbx_description
1 polymer ?
#
loop_
_entity_poly.entity_id
_entity_poly.type
_entity_poly.pdbx_seq_one_letter_code
_entity_poly.pdbx_strand_id
1 'polypeptide(L)' 'SLTVNEVDGPSFGINLIPHTKAVTTWGEAKSGDNVNLEIDTLARYVARLNEAA' A
#
# COMPACT_ATOMS: atom_id res chain seq x y z
N SER A 1 3.39 -4.45 -5.82
CA SER A 1 3.01 -5.10 -4.54
C SER A 1 4.02 -4.69 -3.48
N LEU A 2 3.54 -4.18 -2.35
CA LEU A 2 4.34 -3.67 -1.23
C LEU A 2 3.67 -4.09 0.07
N THR A 3 4.46 -4.34 1.12
CA THR A 3 3.95 -4.74 2.42
C THR A 3 3.70 -3.51 3.30
N VAL A 4 2.50 -3.41 3.86
CA VAL A 4 2.12 -2.39 4.84
C VAL A 4 2.64 -2.80 6.21
N ASN A 5 3.37 -1.91 6.88
CA ASN A 5 3.94 -2.16 8.20
C ASN A 5 3.13 -1.50 9.32
N GLU A 6 2.60 -0.31 9.07
CA GLU A 6 1.90 0.52 10.05
C GLU A 6 0.68 1.16 9.42
N VAL A 7 -0.40 1.32 10.19
CA VAL A 7 -1.64 1.97 9.77
C VAL A 7 -2.12 2.88 10.88
N ASP A 8 -2.41 4.13 10.54
CA ASP A 8 -3.01 5.13 11.42
C ASP A 8 -4.11 5.89 10.68
N GLY A 9 -5.36 5.53 10.96
CA GLY A 9 -6.54 6.06 10.27
C GLY A 9 -6.42 5.93 8.74
N PRO A 10 -6.41 7.04 7.97
CA PRO A 10 -6.27 7.01 6.51
C PRO A 10 -4.81 6.92 6.04
N SER A 11 -3.82 6.88 6.94
CA SER A 11 -2.40 6.84 6.62
C SER A 11 -1.83 5.44 6.81
N PHE A 12 -0.91 5.04 5.93
CA PHE A 12 -0.20 3.77 6.06
C PHE A 12 1.29 3.93 5.74
N GLY A 13 2.12 3.15 6.43
CA GLY A 13 3.57 3.10 6.26
C GLY A 13 4.01 1.83 5.52
N ILE A 14 5.01 1.98 4.65
CA ILE A 14 5.67 0.88 3.94
C ILE A 14 7.20 1.01 4.10
N ASN A 15 7.91 -0.12 4.09
CA ASN A 15 9.36 -0.12 4.01
C ASN A 15 9.80 -0.51 2.60
N LEU A 16 10.56 0.37 1.97
CA LEU A 16 11.04 0.16 0.61
C LEU A 16 12.51 -0.28 0.63
N ILE A 17 12.79 -1.46 0.07
CA ILE A 17 14.16 -1.96 -0.06
C ILE A 17 14.91 -1.22 -1.19
N PRO A 18 16.25 -1.13 -1.12
CA PRO A 18 17.05 -0.42 -2.13
C PRO A 18 16.82 -0.92 -3.55
N HIS A 19 16.67 -2.24 -3.74
CA HIS A 19 16.42 -2.81 -5.06
C HIS A 19 15.11 -2.31 -5.67
N THR A 20 14.00 -2.36 -4.93
CA THR A 20 12.70 -1.84 -5.39
C THR A 20 12.79 -0.36 -5.72
N LYS A 21 13.48 0.43 -4.90
CA LYS A 21 13.69 1.86 -5.18
C LYS A 21 14.46 2.10 -6.48
N ALA A 22 15.44 1.26 -6.79
CA ALA A 22 16.29 1.41 -7.97
C ALA A 22 15.63 0.95 -9.28
N VAL A 23 14.74 -0.05 -9.23
CA VAL A 23 14.12 -0.65 -10.43
C VAL A 23 12.68 -0.20 -10.68
N THR A 24 12.19 0.78 -9.91
CA THR A 24 10.82 1.32 -10.06
C THR A 24 10.83 2.85 -9.94
N THR A 25 9.70 3.49 -10.23
CA THR A 25 9.54 4.95 -10.12
C THR A 25 9.60 5.49 -8.69
N TRP A 26 9.61 4.62 -7.68
CA TRP A 26 9.77 5.01 -6.28
C TRP A 26 11.11 5.68 -5.96
N GLY A 27 12.12 5.54 -6.82
CA GLY A 27 13.37 6.28 -6.71
C GLY A 27 13.22 7.80 -6.86
N GLU A 28 12.21 8.23 -7.62
CA GLU A 28 11.99 9.63 -7.99
C GLU A 28 10.78 10.26 -7.28
N ALA A 29 9.93 9.43 -6.67
CA ALA A 29 8.72 9.84 -5.95
C ALA A 29 9.05 10.77 -4.76
N LYS A 30 8.23 11.80 -4.59
CA LYS A 30 8.35 12.83 -3.55
C LYS A 30 7.05 12.99 -2.77
N SER A 31 7.15 13.58 -1.59
CA SER A 31 5.98 13.94 -0.80
C SER A 31 5.04 14.85 -1.59
N GLY A 32 3.77 14.47 -1.66
CA GLY A 32 2.75 15.17 -2.45
C GLY A 32 2.47 14.54 -3.83
N ASP A 33 3.29 13.60 -4.29
CA ASP A 33 3.01 12.88 -5.53
C ASP A 33 1.80 11.96 -5.35
N ASN A 34 0.91 11.98 -6.34
CA ASN A 34 -0.19 11.04 -6.41
C ASN A 34 0.31 9.69 -6.91
N VAL A 35 -0.17 8.62 -6.29
CA VAL A 35 0.15 7.24 -6.67
C VAL A 35 -1.13 6.47 -6.96
N ASN A 36 -1.03 5.49 -7.85
CA ASN A 36 -2.12 4.54 -8.05
C ASN A 36 -2.13 3.56 -6.87
N LEU A 37 -3.25 3.54 -6.14
CA LEU A 37 -3.46 2.62 -5.03
C LEU A 37 -4.44 1.52 -5.45
N GLU A 38 -3.99 0.27 -5.38
CA GLU A 38 -4.82 -0.92 -5.57
C GLU A 38 -4.90 -1.69 -4.26
N ILE A 39 -6.12 -1.98 -3.79
CA ILE A 39 -6.34 -2.78 -2.59
C ILE A 39 -6.22 -4.27 -2.90
N ASP A 40 -5.77 -5.05 -1.92
CA ASP A 40 -5.76 -6.51 -2.07
C ASP A 40 -7.20 -7.02 -2.19
N THR A 41 -7.44 -7.78 -3.25
CA THR A 41 -8.73 -8.42 -3.48
C THR A 41 -9.15 -9.34 -2.34
N LEU A 42 -8.22 -10.04 -1.68
CA LEU A 42 -8.51 -10.88 -0.52
C LEU A 42 -9.00 -10.04 0.67
N ALA A 43 -8.36 -8.89 0.93
CA ALA A 43 -8.78 -7.98 1.98
C ALA A 43 -10.22 -7.48 1.76
N ARG A 44 -10.58 -7.19 0.50
CA ARG A 44 -11.95 -6.83 0.13
C ARG A 44 -12.95 -7.97 0.40
N TYR A 45 -12.59 -9.21 0.11
CA TYR A 45 -13.45 -10.36 0.41
C TYR A 45 -13.64 -10.56 1.91
N VAL A 46 -12.56 -10.44 2.70
CA VAL A 46 -12.62 -10.56 4.16
C VAL A 46 -13.49 -9.47 4.78
N ALA A 47 -13.33 -8.21 4.35
CA ALA A 47 -14.17 -7.11 4.81
C ALA A 47 -15.66 -7.38 4.54
N ARG A 48 -15.98 -7.83 3.32
CA ARG A 48 -17.36 -8.16 2.94
C ARG A 48 -17.95 -9.33 3.75
N LEU A 49 -17.14 -10.33 4.11
CA LEU A 49 -17.59 -11.43 4.96
C LEU A 49 -17.88 -10.97 6.39
N ASN A 50 -17.05 -10.07 6.94
CA ASN A 50 -17.29 -9.49 8.27
C ASN A 50 -18.51 -8.56 8.31
N GLU A 51 -18.88 -7.91 7.22
CA GLU A 51 -20.08 -7.06 7.14
C GLU A 51 -21.39 -7.87 7.00
N ALA A 52 -21.31 -9.11 6.51
CA ALA A 52 -22.47 -9.97 6.28
C ALA A 52 -22.78 -10.91 7.46
N ALA A 53 -21.91 -10.93 8.49
CA ALA A 53 -22.05 -11.70 9.73
C ALA A 53 -22.68 -10.83 10.82
#